data_AF-A0A7J5XKY5-F1
#
_entry.id   AF-A0A7J5XKY5-F1
#
_cell.length_a   1.000
_cell.length_b   1.000
_cell.length_c   1.000
_cell.angle_alpha   90.00
_cell.angle_beta   90.00
_cell.angle_gamma   90.00
#
_symmetry.space_group_name_H-M   'P 1'
#
loop_
_entity.id
_entity.type
_entity.pdbx_description
1 polymer ?
#
loop_
_entity_poly.entity_id
_entity_poly.type
_entity_poly.pdbx_seq_one_letter_code
_entity_poly.pdbx_strand_id
1 'polypeptide(L)' 'MSLQNDDIILVSPVRPVAEGLPVTLSCKLKTGTVYDVDFYKNDKLIQNDTRSELTISAVSKFML' A
#
# COMPACT_ATOMS: atom_id res chain seq x y z
N MET A 1 6.20 -14.96 -20.34
CA MET A 1 7.07 -14.55 -19.22
C MET A 1 6.19 -14.46 -17.99
N SER A 2 6.34 -15.39 -17.06
CA SER A 2 5.60 -15.41 -15.80
C SER A 2 6.08 -14.26 -14.92
N LEU A 3 5.13 -13.42 -14.50
CA LEU A 3 5.27 -12.42 -13.44
C LEU A 3 5.92 -13.12 -12.22
N GLN A 4 7.03 -12.61 -11.71
CA GLN A 4 7.61 -13.09 -10.44
C GLN A 4 6.63 -12.73 -9.33
N ASN A 5 5.67 -13.62 -9.08
CA ASN A 5 4.54 -13.35 -8.21
C ASN A 5 4.72 -13.93 -6.81
N ASP A 6 5.96 -14.08 -6.35
CA ASP A 6 6.24 -14.57 -5.01
C ASP A 6 7.01 -13.51 -4.22
N ASP A 7 6.25 -12.90 -3.29
CA ASP A 7 6.68 -12.34 -2.01
C ASP A 7 6.61 -10.83 -1.80
N ILE A 8 5.83 -10.08 -2.59
CA ILE A 8 5.44 -8.71 -2.20
C ILE A 8 4.45 -8.78 -1.02
N ILE A 9 4.82 -8.15 0.09
CA ILE A 9 3.99 -7.99 1.28
C ILE A 9 3.54 -6.54 1.36
N LEU A 10 2.22 -6.33 1.41
CA LEU A 10 1.63 -5.07 1.83
C LEU A 10 1.74 -4.96 3.35
N VAL A 11 2.36 -3.88 3.81
CA VAL A 11 2.53 -3.53 5.22
C VAL A 11 1.55 -2.42 5.56
N SER A 12 0.66 -2.72 6.49
CA SER A 12 -0.30 -1.77 7.07
C SER A 12 0.03 -1.52 8.54
N PRO A 13 -0.46 -0.41 9.14
CA PRO A 13 -0.35 -0.21 10.57
C PRO A 13 -0.97 -1.36 11.37
N VAL A 14 -0.34 -1.72 12.49
CA VAL A 14 -0.83 -2.76 13.41
C VAL A 14 -2.00 -2.26 14.26
N ARG A 15 -2.04 -0.95 14.54
CA ARG A 15 -3.10 -0.32 15.34
C ARG A 15 -4.14 0.31 14.42
N PRO A 16 -5.43 0.32 14.82
CA PRO A 16 -6.46 1.05 14.09
C PRO A 16 -6.08 2.51 13.90
N VAL A 17 -6.36 3.04 12.71
CA VAL A 17 -6.20 4.46 12.41
C VAL A 17 -7.53 5.16 12.70
N ALA A 18 -7.47 6.33 13.35
CA ALA A 18 -8.68 7.11 13.60
C ALA A 18 -9.22 7.73 12.30
N GLU A 19 -10.53 7.91 12.24
CA GLU A 19 -11.19 8.57 11.11
C GLU A 19 -10.64 9.98 10.88
N GLY A 20 -10.49 10.36 9.61
CA GLY A 20 -9.95 11.64 9.20
C GLY A 20 -8.43 11.77 9.33
N LEU A 21 -7.74 10.83 9.98
CA LEU A 21 -6.28 10.83 10.05
C LEU A 21 -5.65 10.13 8.85
N PRO A 22 -4.42 10.52 8.46
CA PRO A 22 -3.71 9.85 7.39
C PRO A 22 -3.25 8.46 7.79
N VAL A 23 -3.12 7.59 6.79
CA VAL A 23 -2.46 6.29 6.92
C VAL A 23 -1.39 6.15 5.85
N THR A 24 -0.24 5.60 6.23
CA THR A 24 0.80 5.19 5.29
C THR A 24 0.80 3.68 5.18
N LEU A 25 0.72 3.20 3.94
CA LEU A 25 0.95 1.82 3.54
C LEU A 25 2.35 1.73 2.94
N SER A 26 3.00 0.58 3.08
CA SER A 26 4.26 0.33 2.38
C SER A 26 4.33 -1.09 1.85
N CYS A 27 5.22 -1.32 0.89
CA CYS A 27 5.48 -2.64 0.33
C CYS A 27 6.90 -3.08 0.65
N LYS A 28 7.09 -4.39 0.80
CA LYS A 28 8.42 -5.01 0.92
C LYS A 28 8.42 -6.39 0.28
N LEU A 29 9.58 -6.92 -0.05
CA LEU A 29 9.75 -8.34 -0.36
C LEU A 29 9.87 -9.13 0.95
N LYS A 30 9.54 -10.44 0.96
CA LYS A 30 9.93 -11.31 2.09
C LYS A 30 11.44 -11.29 2.33
N THR A 31 12.22 -11.08 1.29
CA THR A 31 13.69 -11.07 1.31
C THR A 31 14.30 -9.69 1.56
N GLY A 32 13.51 -8.60 1.62
CA GLY A 32 14.05 -7.26 1.83
C GLY A 32 13.17 -6.14 1.26
N THR A 33 13.81 -5.12 0.69
CA THR A 33 13.13 -3.93 0.16
C THR A 33 12.63 -4.17 -1.26
N VAL A 34 11.53 -3.49 -1.62
CA VAL A 34 11.03 -3.39 -2.99
C VAL A 34 11.06 -1.92 -3.43
N TYR A 35 11.26 -1.71 -4.73
CA TYR A 35 11.21 -0.41 -5.39
C TYR A 35 10.26 -0.51 -6.60
N ASP A 36 9.87 0.62 -7.17
CA ASP A 36 9.03 0.70 -8.37
C ASP A 36 7.70 -0.06 -8.18
N VAL A 37 6.95 0.35 -7.15
CA VAL A 37 5.69 -0.26 -6.76
C VAL A 37 4.54 0.60 -7.28
N ASP A 38 3.67 -0.02 -8.07
CA ASP A 38 2.41 0.59 -8.48
C ASP A 38 1.31 0.31 -7.46
N PHE A 39 0.65 1.36 -6.98
CA PHE A 39 -0.53 1.24 -6.10
C PHE A 39 -1.81 1.43 -6.90
N TYR A 40 -2.75 0.51 -6.68
CA TYR A 40 -4.08 0.55 -7.27
C TYR A 40 -5.16 0.63 -6.19
N LYS A 41 -6.21 1.42 -6.44
CA LYS A 41 -7.44 1.45 -5.65
C LYS A 41 -8.62 1.17 -6.57
N ASN A 42 -9.35 0.09 -6.33
CA ASN A 42 -10.47 -0.35 -7.18
C ASN A 42 -10.06 -0.44 -8.66
N ASP A 43 -8.96 -1.17 -8.92
CA ASP A 43 -8.36 -1.35 -10.25
C ASP A 43 -7.84 -0.07 -10.95
N LYS A 44 -7.92 1.10 -10.29
CA LYS A 44 -7.38 2.36 -10.79
C LYS A 44 -6.00 2.63 -10.21
N LEU A 45 -5.03 2.90 -11.07
CA LEU A 45 -3.69 3.35 -10.69
C LEU A 45 -3.77 4.69 -9.95
N ILE A 46 -3.22 4.75 -8.74
CA ILE A 46 -3.18 5.96 -7.89
C ILE A 46 -1.76 6.45 -7.59
N GLN A 47 -0.77 5.58 -7.72
CA GLN A 47 0.65 5.93 -7.62
C GLN A 47 1.46 4.94 -8.46
N ASN A 48 2.43 5.47 -9.22
CA ASN A 48 3.35 4.71 -10.09
C ASN A 48 4.75 5.31 -10.11
N ASP A 49 5.14 5.94 -9.00
CA ASP A 49 6.49 6.44 -8.84
C ASP A 49 7.41 5.36 -8.24
N THR A 50 8.70 5.69 -8.10
CA THR A 50 9.71 4.75 -7.62
C THR A 50 9.58 4.41 -6.13
N ARG A 51 8.62 5.03 -5.41
CA ARG A 51 8.46 4.84 -3.96
C ARG A 51 7.68 3.57 -3.66
N SER A 52 8.01 2.94 -2.54
CA SER A 52 7.30 1.76 -2.03
C SER A 52 6.24 2.11 -0.98
N GLU A 53 5.97 3.40 -0.75
CA GLU A 53 5.03 3.91 0.25
C GLU A 53 3.89 4.68 -0.41
N LEU A 54 2.68 4.51 0.11
CA LEU A 54 1.49 5.27 -0.25
C LEU A 54 0.88 5.88 1.02
N THR A 55 0.71 7.20 1.03
CA THR A 55 -0.02 7.90 2.09
C THR A 55 -1.42 8.27 1.63
N ILE A 56 -2.43 7.73 2.31
CA ILE A 56 -3.83 8.09 2.15
C ILE A 56 -4.13 9.18 3.18
N SER A 57 -4.51 10.37 2.71
CA SER A 57 -4.60 11.58 3.54
C SER A 57 -5.70 11.56 4.60
N ALA A 58 -6.83 10.89 4.32
CA ALA A 58 -7.94 10.76 5.26
C ALA A 58 -8.62 9.41 5.06
N VAL A 59 -8.69 8.61 6.13
CA VAL A 59 -9.46 7.36 6.16
C VAL A 59 -10.87 7.61 6.69
N SER A 60 -11.84 6.86 6.18
CA SER A 60 -13.23 6.88 6.64
C SER A 60 -13.58 5.52 7.23
N LYS A 61 -14.44 5.50 8.26
CA LYS A 61 -15.03 4.24 8.74
C LYS A 61 -16.02 3.73 7.70
N PHE A 62 -15.95 2.43 7.42
CA PHE A 62 -17.05 1.78 6.73
C PHE A 62 -18.22 1.67 7.72
N MET A 63 -19.18 2.59 7.61
CA MET A 63 -20.46 2.49 8.31
C MET A 63 -21.30 1.46 7.55
N LEU A 64 -21.66 0.35 8.21
CA LEU A 64 -22.66 -0.61 7.71
C LEU A 64 -24.07 0.00 7.73
#